data_AF-A0A1F6Z2B4-F1
#
_entry.id   AF-A0A1F6Z2B4-F1
#
_cell.length_a   1.000
_cell.length_b   1.000
_cell.length_c   1.000
_cell.angle_alpha   90.00
_cell.angle_beta   90.00
_cell.angle_gamma   90.00
#
_symmetry.space_group_name_H-M   'P 1'
#
loop_
_entity.id
_entity.type
_entity.pdbx_description
1 polymer ?
#
loop_
_entity_poly.entity_id
_entity_poly.type
_entity_poly.pdbx_seq_one_letter_code
_entity_poly.pdbx_strand_id
1 'polypeptide(L)'
;MLNGSPPPTPKQLVSEMKKNFMENEKMLEKKYIDIVERIVDLYKDYEHEKLKEIKGEEIDKLIKDSEDYLNRLKELREQIQKRFEEKTIEQVQKDVTDLLKNILGNKSQSEIISGFEKEFVKKGKFTQQHLRILENVLKAKADSKKEKSNPIKVDEIRKNAALLINDLIEYSQRAELINLERGRMRLKYKKAGKEMIAELLASGGESFLIEGNSIKKILPRVQESNTKELTEAIERQKANKSVQLDPKIFNVLKKELGDYEIIL
;
A
#
# COMPACT_ATOMS: atom_id res chain seq x y z
N MET A 1 -1.92 -11.32 17.74
CA MET A 1 -3.37 -11.50 17.97
C MET A 1 -4.07 -11.47 16.62
N LEU A 2 -4.73 -12.56 16.23
CA LEU A 2 -5.25 -12.75 14.86
C LEU A 2 -6.37 -11.78 14.47
N ASN A 3 -7.08 -11.21 15.46
CA ASN A 3 -8.14 -10.23 15.24
C ASN A 3 -7.71 -8.76 15.50
N GLY A 4 -6.43 -8.50 15.76
CA GLY A 4 -5.92 -7.13 15.94
C GLY A 4 -6.35 -6.38 17.22
N SER A 5 -7.21 -6.94 18.07
CA SER A 5 -7.56 -6.37 19.38
C SER A 5 -6.57 -6.78 20.48
N PRO A 6 -6.34 -5.95 21.51
CA PRO A 6 -5.58 -6.32 22.71
C PRO A 6 -6.28 -7.43 23.51
N PRO A 7 -5.58 -8.16 24.39
CA PRO A 7 -6.24 -9.16 25.23
C PRO A 7 -7.16 -8.45 26.25
N PRO A 8 -8.42 -8.88 26.41
CA PRO A 8 -9.34 -8.28 27.36
C PRO A 8 -8.97 -8.58 28.81
N THR A 9 -9.40 -7.72 29.72
CA THR A 9 -9.45 -8.04 31.16
C THR A 9 -10.64 -8.98 31.46
N PRO A 10 -10.65 -9.73 32.58
CA PRO A 10 -11.79 -10.59 32.94
C PRO A 10 -13.14 -9.86 32.97
N LYS A 11 -13.15 -8.58 33.37
CA LYS A 11 -14.36 -7.73 33.36
C LYS A 11 -14.85 -7.40 31.94
N GLN A 12 -13.93 -7.27 30.98
CA GLN A 12 -14.24 -6.90 29.61
C GLN A 12 -14.44 -8.11 28.69
N LEU A 13 -13.92 -9.28 29.07
CA LEU A 13 -13.89 -10.50 28.27
C LEU A 13 -15.25 -10.83 27.64
N VAL A 14 -16.32 -10.91 28.43
CA VAL A 14 -17.67 -11.23 27.94
C VAL A 14 -18.16 -10.18 26.93
N SER A 15 -17.99 -8.90 27.28
CA SER A 15 -18.43 -7.79 26.44
C SER A 15 -17.68 -7.72 25.10
N GLU A 16 -16.37 -7.96 25.11
CA GLU A 16 -15.54 -7.97 23.91
C GLU A 16 -15.79 -9.19 23.04
N MET A 17 -15.95 -10.37 23.64
CA MET A 17 -16.32 -11.60 22.92
C MET A 17 -17.66 -11.43 22.20
N LYS A 18 -18.65 -10.85 22.89
CA LYS A 18 -19.98 -10.56 22.33
C LYS A 18 -19.89 -9.57 21.18
N LYS A 19 -19.25 -8.42 21.40
CA LYS A 19 -19.12 -7.37 20.38
C LYS A 19 -18.37 -7.86 19.14
N ASN A 20 -17.20 -8.48 19.33
CA ASN A 20 -16.32 -8.82 18.22
C ASN A 20 -16.80 -10.06 17.47
N PHE A 21 -17.09 -11.16 18.18
CA PHE A 21 -17.34 -12.44 17.53
C PHE A 21 -18.82 -12.76 17.31
N MET A 22 -19.74 -12.22 18.11
CA MET A 22 -21.18 -12.44 17.91
C MET A 22 -21.84 -11.33 17.08
N GLU A 23 -21.65 -10.06 17.45
CA GLU A 23 -22.35 -8.94 16.82
C GLU A 23 -21.69 -8.52 15.50
N ASN A 24 -20.38 -8.23 15.52
CA ASN A 24 -19.67 -7.72 14.36
C ASN A 24 -19.37 -8.83 13.33
N GLU A 25 -18.68 -9.89 13.75
CA GLU A 25 -18.22 -10.94 12.83
C GLU A 25 -19.22 -12.06 12.60
N LYS A 26 -20.22 -12.17 13.48
CA LYS A 26 -21.26 -13.21 13.47
C LYS A 26 -20.69 -14.62 13.36
N MET A 27 -19.56 -14.85 14.03
CA MET A 27 -18.87 -16.13 14.07
C MET A 27 -19.20 -16.93 15.33
N LEU A 28 -19.67 -16.32 16.42
CA LEU A 28 -19.90 -17.04 17.68
C LEU A 28 -21.36 -16.96 18.09
N GLU A 29 -21.93 -18.09 18.46
CA GLU A 29 -23.32 -18.23 18.89
C GLU A 29 -23.49 -17.77 20.34
N LYS A 30 -24.69 -17.29 20.66
CA LYS A 30 -25.03 -16.77 21.99
C LYS A 30 -24.72 -17.77 23.12
N LYS A 31 -24.98 -19.07 22.90
CA LYS A 31 -24.72 -20.11 23.92
C LYS A 31 -23.28 -20.10 24.44
N TYR A 32 -22.31 -19.76 23.59
CA TYR A 32 -20.90 -19.71 23.97
C TYR A 32 -20.54 -18.43 24.73
N ILE A 33 -21.23 -17.33 24.47
CA ILE A 33 -21.14 -16.11 25.29
C ILE A 33 -21.70 -16.40 26.69
N ASP A 34 -22.85 -17.07 26.76
CA ASP A 34 -23.52 -17.41 28.02
C ASP A 34 -22.65 -18.37 28.88
N ILE A 35 -21.86 -19.27 28.26
CA ILE A 35 -20.88 -20.12 28.96
C ILE A 35 -19.78 -19.27 29.61
N VAL A 36 -19.18 -18.34 28.86
CA VAL A 36 -18.11 -17.47 29.38
C VAL A 36 -18.62 -16.56 30.48
N GLU A 37 -19.81 -15.98 30.32
CA GLU A 37 -20.44 -15.12 31.32
C GLU A 37 -20.60 -15.86 32.65
N ARG A 38 -21.13 -17.08 32.60
CA ARG A 38 -21.29 -17.93 33.79
C ARG A 38 -19.97 -18.25 34.47
N ILE A 39 -18.93 -18.58 33.72
CA ILE A 39 -17.60 -18.88 34.26
C ILE A 39 -16.99 -17.65 34.94
N VAL A 40 -17.09 -16.48 34.29
CA VAL A 40 -16.59 -15.22 34.84
C VAL A 40 -17.33 -14.83 36.12
N ASP A 41 -18.65 -15.04 36.18
CA ASP A 41 -19.42 -14.73 37.38
C ASP A 41 -19.17 -15.71 38.52
N LEU A 42 -19.03 -17.01 38.22
CA LEU A 42 -18.59 -18.01 39.20
C LEU A 42 -17.20 -17.66 39.79
N TYR A 43 -16.26 -17.23 38.94
CA TYR A 43 -14.95 -16.78 39.39
C TYR A 43 -15.04 -15.56 40.33
N LYS A 44 -15.86 -14.56 39.99
CA LYS A 44 -16.07 -13.39 40.86
C LYS A 44 -16.75 -13.75 42.18
N ASP A 45 -17.77 -14.61 42.14
CA ASP A 45 -18.49 -15.02 43.34
C ASP A 45 -17.60 -15.85 44.27
N TYR A 46 -16.67 -16.62 43.70
CA TYR A 46 -15.61 -17.28 44.44
C TYR A 46 -14.59 -16.28 45.01
N GLU A 47 -14.05 -15.35 44.21
CA GLU A 47 -13.12 -14.30 44.68
C GLU A 47 -13.70 -13.42 45.79
N HIS A 48 -15.02 -13.18 45.76
CA HIS A 48 -15.72 -12.37 46.75
C HIS A 48 -16.30 -13.19 47.91
N GLU A 49 -15.91 -14.46 48.05
CA GLU A 49 -16.34 -15.38 49.12
C GLU A 49 -17.87 -15.55 49.23
N LYS A 50 -18.60 -15.24 48.16
CA LYS A 50 -20.06 -15.44 48.07
C LYS A 50 -20.40 -16.89 47.81
N LEU A 51 -19.55 -17.59 47.05
CA LEU A 51 -19.68 -19.01 46.76
C LEU A 51 -18.96 -19.84 47.82
N LYS A 52 -19.71 -20.53 48.68
CA LYS A 52 -19.16 -21.37 49.76
C LYS A 52 -19.15 -22.87 49.42
N GLU A 53 -20.11 -23.30 48.61
CA GLU A 53 -20.28 -24.69 48.19
C GLU A 53 -20.76 -24.71 46.73
N ILE A 54 -20.33 -25.71 45.97
CA ILE A 54 -20.76 -25.96 44.59
C ILE A 54 -21.19 -27.43 44.49
N LYS A 55 -22.31 -27.70 43.83
CA LYS A 55 -22.80 -29.08 43.69
C LYS A 55 -21.98 -29.85 42.66
N GLY A 56 -21.80 -31.16 42.87
CA GLY A 56 -21.13 -32.03 41.89
C GLY A 56 -21.77 -31.97 40.50
N GLU A 57 -23.09 -31.93 40.41
CA GLU A 57 -23.83 -31.78 39.15
C GLU A 57 -23.49 -30.47 38.40
N GLU A 58 -23.24 -29.38 39.14
CA GLU A 58 -22.84 -28.09 38.57
C GLU A 58 -21.42 -28.15 38.03
N ILE A 59 -20.52 -28.85 38.74
CA ILE A 59 -19.15 -29.13 38.26
C ILE A 59 -19.21 -29.94 36.96
N ASP A 60 -20.01 -31.02 36.90
CA ASP A 60 -20.15 -31.83 35.69
C ASP A 60 -20.66 -31.01 34.50
N LYS A 61 -21.61 -30.09 34.74
CA LYS A 61 -22.09 -29.16 33.72
C LYS A 61 -21.01 -28.19 33.27
N LEU A 62 -20.22 -27.63 34.20
CA LEU A 62 -19.12 -26.72 33.87
C LEU A 62 -18.03 -27.42 33.04
N ILE A 63 -17.73 -28.68 33.33
CA ILE A 63 -16.79 -29.49 32.56
C ILE A 63 -17.32 -29.66 31.13
N LYS A 64 -18.57 -30.10 30.95
CA LYS A 64 -19.18 -30.27 29.61
C LYS A 64 -19.25 -28.97 28.82
N ASP A 65 -19.68 -27.88 29.46
CA ASP A 65 -19.76 -26.57 28.81
C ASP A 65 -18.36 -26.05 28.41
N SER A 66 -17.35 -26.30 29.24
CA SER A 66 -15.96 -25.96 28.94
C SER A 66 -15.42 -26.76 27.75
N GLU A 67 -15.73 -28.05 27.67
CA GLU A 67 -15.35 -28.90 26.53
C GLU A 67 -16.02 -28.44 25.22
N ASP A 68 -17.33 -28.17 25.24
CA ASP A 68 -18.06 -27.63 24.07
C ASP A 68 -17.48 -26.28 23.63
N TYR A 69 -17.22 -25.38 24.58
CA TYR A 69 -16.63 -24.08 24.32
C TYR A 69 -15.21 -24.17 23.75
N LEU A 70 -14.34 -25.03 24.30
CA LEU A 70 -12.99 -25.23 23.79
C LEU A 70 -12.98 -25.80 22.37
N ASN A 71 -13.90 -26.71 22.05
CA ASN A 71 -14.04 -27.24 20.70
C ASN A 71 -14.50 -26.14 19.73
N ARG A 72 -15.49 -25.32 20.11
CA ARG A 72 -15.90 -24.16 19.29
C ARG A 72 -14.77 -23.16 19.12
N LEU A 73 -13.96 -22.89 20.14
CA LEU A 73 -12.82 -21.98 20.03
C LEU A 73 -11.77 -22.46 19.01
N LYS A 74 -11.55 -23.77 18.90
CA LYS A 74 -10.66 -24.33 17.86
C LYS A 74 -11.21 -24.04 16.47
N GLU A 75 -12.49 -24.28 16.24
CA GLU A 75 -13.14 -23.98 14.97
C GLU A 75 -13.16 -22.47 14.67
N LEU A 76 -13.45 -21.63 15.66
CA LEU A 76 -13.43 -20.18 15.53
C LEU A 76 -12.04 -19.70 15.11
N ARG A 77 -10.97 -20.24 15.73
CA ARG A 77 -9.60 -19.94 15.34
C ARG A 77 -9.34 -20.27 13.88
N GLU A 78 -9.77 -21.44 13.40
CA GLU A 78 -9.62 -21.84 12.00
C GLU A 78 -10.39 -20.90 11.06
N GLN A 79 -11.62 -20.51 11.43
CA GLN A 79 -12.43 -19.55 10.66
C GLN A 79 -11.76 -18.18 10.55
N ILE A 80 -11.24 -17.64 11.68
CA ILE A 80 -10.52 -16.37 11.71
C ILE A 80 -9.25 -16.45 10.86
N GLN A 81 -8.48 -17.53 11.01
CA GLN A 81 -7.25 -17.73 10.28
C GLN A 81 -7.49 -17.78 8.76
N LYS A 82 -8.50 -18.53 8.31
CA LYS A 82 -8.88 -18.61 6.90
C LYS A 82 -9.29 -17.24 6.35
N ARG A 83 -10.15 -16.50 7.06
CA ARG A 83 -10.57 -15.15 6.63
C ARG A 83 -9.38 -14.19 6.53
N PHE A 84 -8.46 -14.24 7.50
CA PHE A 84 -7.26 -13.42 7.50
C PHE A 84 -6.34 -13.73 6.30
N GLU A 85 -6.14 -15.01 6.00
CA GLU A 85 -5.34 -15.48 4.87
C GLU A 85 -5.94 -15.05 3.53
N GLU A 86 -7.26 -15.24 3.34
CA GLU A 86 -7.99 -14.79 2.16
C GLU A 86 -7.86 -13.27 1.96
N LYS A 87 -8.11 -12.49 3.02
CA LYS A 87 -8.00 -11.02 2.97
C LYS A 87 -6.59 -10.56 2.65
N THR A 88 -5.58 -11.24 3.20
CA THR A 88 -4.17 -10.93 2.92
C THR A 88 -3.83 -11.16 1.46
N ILE A 89 -4.24 -12.30 0.89
CA ILE A 89 -4.04 -12.59 -0.54
C ILE A 89 -4.74 -11.55 -1.42
N GLU A 90 -6.00 -11.22 -1.10
CA GLU A 90 -6.77 -10.24 -1.88
C GLU A 90 -6.12 -8.86 -1.87
N GLN A 91 -5.67 -8.41 -0.70
CA GLN A 91 -4.99 -7.12 -0.56
C GLN A 91 -3.69 -7.09 -1.36
N VAL A 92 -2.85 -8.10 -1.21
CA VAL A 92 -1.58 -8.22 -1.93
C VAL A 92 -1.78 -8.26 -3.44
N GLN A 93 -2.76 -9.05 -3.91
CA GLN A 93 -3.07 -9.14 -5.34
C GLN A 93 -3.54 -7.79 -5.89
N LYS A 94 -4.38 -7.08 -5.13
CA LYS A 94 -4.86 -5.75 -5.49
C LYS A 94 -3.71 -4.76 -5.59
N ASP A 95 -2.86 -4.67 -4.58
CA ASP A 95 -1.76 -3.71 -4.54
C ASP A 95 -0.77 -3.90 -5.69
N VAL A 96 -0.36 -5.15 -5.97
CA VAL A 96 0.50 -5.47 -7.12
C VAL A 96 -0.17 -5.12 -8.45
N THR A 97 -1.46 -5.46 -8.59
CA THR A 97 -2.20 -5.20 -9.83
C THR A 97 -2.39 -3.71 -10.08
N ASP A 98 -2.75 -2.93 -9.06
CA ASP A 98 -2.97 -1.50 -9.18
C ASP A 98 -1.67 -0.76 -9.51
N LEU A 99 -0.55 -1.16 -8.90
CA LEU A 99 0.76 -0.62 -9.23
C LEU A 99 1.17 -0.93 -10.68
N LEU A 100 0.95 -2.18 -11.12
CA LEU A 100 1.24 -2.57 -12.50
C LEU A 100 0.31 -1.87 -13.50
N LYS A 101 -0.96 -1.62 -13.17
CA LYS A 101 -1.86 -0.82 -14.02
C LYS A 101 -1.38 0.62 -14.17
N ASN A 102 -0.86 1.22 -13.10
CA ASN A 102 -0.27 2.56 -13.18
C ASN A 102 0.96 2.60 -14.10
N ILE A 103 1.76 1.53 -14.12
CA ILE A 103 2.99 1.45 -14.91
C ILE A 103 2.75 1.01 -16.37
N LEU A 104 1.87 0.02 -16.59
CA LEU A 104 1.63 -0.62 -17.90
C LEU A 104 0.32 -0.17 -18.58
N GLY A 105 -0.52 0.59 -17.88
CA GLY A 105 -1.88 0.93 -18.27
C GLY A 105 -2.91 -0.09 -17.79
N ASN A 106 -4.20 0.27 -17.87
CA ASN A 106 -5.33 -0.59 -17.54
C ASN A 106 -5.42 -1.78 -18.51
N LYS A 107 -4.81 -2.90 -18.12
CA LYS A 107 -4.74 -4.15 -18.88
C LYS A 107 -5.36 -5.30 -18.10
N SER A 108 -5.77 -6.34 -18.81
CA SER A 108 -6.20 -7.60 -18.19
C SER A 108 -5.02 -8.34 -17.53
N GLN A 109 -5.32 -9.31 -16.67
CA GLN A 109 -4.29 -10.04 -15.92
C GLN A 109 -3.26 -10.75 -16.81
N SER A 110 -3.70 -11.37 -17.91
CA SER A 110 -2.81 -12.04 -18.88
C SER A 110 -1.94 -11.04 -19.66
N GLU A 111 -2.51 -9.88 -20.00
CA GLU A 111 -1.79 -8.78 -20.63
C GLU A 111 -0.79 -8.11 -19.68
N ILE A 112 -1.08 -8.06 -18.38
CA ILE A 112 -0.14 -7.60 -17.35
C ILE A 112 1.06 -8.55 -17.28
N ILE A 113 0.86 -9.87 -17.20
CA ILE A 113 1.96 -10.84 -17.13
C ILE A 113 2.83 -10.77 -18.40
N SER A 114 2.22 -10.87 -19.58
CA SER A 114 2.95 -10.83 -20.85
C SER A 114 3.60 -9.47 -21.12
N GLY A 115 2.94 -8.38 -20.72
CA GLY A 115 3.51 -7.03 -20.76
C GLY A 115 4.70 -6.90 -19.82
N PHE A 116 4.61 -7.46 -18.62
CA PHE A 116 5.69 -7.41 -17.63
C PHE A 116 6.93 -8.16 -18.13
N GLU A 117 6.75 -9.36 -18.66
CA GLU A 117 7.84 -10.14 -19.25
C GLU A 117 8.53 -9.39 -20.40
N LYS A 118 7.75 -8.85 -21.35
CA LYS A 118 8.29 -8.18 -22.54
C LYS A 118 8.96 -6.84 -22.24
N GLU A 119 8.33 -6.01 -21.41
CA GLU A 119 8.76 -4.62 -21.20
C GLU A 119 9.76 -4.46 -20.04
N PHE A 120 9.76 -5.38 -19.08
CA PHE A 120 10.63 -5.29 -17.90
C PHE A 120 11.67 -6.39 -17.86
N VAL A 121 11.27 -7.65 -17.97
CA VAL A 121 12.21 -8.77 -17.81
C VAL A 121 13.15 -8.90 -19.01
N LYS A 122 12.62 -8.96 -20.23
CA LYS A 122 13.42 -9.07 -21.46
C LYS A 122 14.30 -7.85 -21.72
N LYS A 123 13.94 -6.69 -21.17
CA LYS A 123 14.74 -5.45 -21.23
C LYS A 123 15.74 -5.32 -20.07
N GLY A 124 15.87 -6.36 -19.23
CA GLY A 124 16.84 -6.39 -18.12
C GLY A 124 16.52 -5.45 -16.96
N LYS A 125 15.30 -4.90 -16.89
CA LYS A 125 14.87 -3.99 -15.80
C LYS A 125 14.49 -4.75 -14.54
N PHE A 126 14.02 -5.98 -14.69
CA PHE A 126 13.64 -6.89 -13.61
C PHE A 126 14.13 -8.30 -13.94
N THR A 127 14.31 -9.13 -12.90
CA THR A 127 14.77 -10.52 -13.07
C THR A 127 13.62 -11.49 -13.35
N GLN A 128 13.93 -12.71 -13.83
CA GLN A 128 12.94 -13.78 -14.00
C GLN A 128 12.27 -14.19 -12.68
N GLN A 129 12.92 -13.97 -11.54
CA GLN A 129 12.32 -14.22 -10.23
C GLN A 129 11.11 -13.32 -10.00
N HIS A 130 11.16 -12.05 -10.40
CA HIS A 130 10.04 -11.12 -10.26
C HIS A 130 8.82 -11.57 -11.07
N LEU A 131 9.03 -12.12 -12.27
CA LEU A 131 7.94 -12.68 -13.08
C LEU A 131 7.28 -13.86 -12.37
N ARG A 132 8.08 -14.78 -11.81
CA ARG A 132 7.56 -15.91 -11.03
C ARG A 132 6.76 -15.44 -9.82
N ILE A 133 7.26 -14.43 -9.10
CA ILE A 133 6.55 -13.82 -7.96
C ILE A 133 5.20 -13.25 -8.42
N LEU A 134 5.19 -12.48 -9.52
CA LEU A 134 3.97 -11.90 -10.08
C LEU A 134 2.94 -12.98 -10.43
N GLU A 135 3.36 -14.03 -11.14
CA GLU A 135 2.47 -15.13 -11.48
C GLU A 135 1.90 -15.84 -10.24
N ASN A 136 2.73 -16.08 -9.23
CA ASN A 136 2.31 -16.72 -7.99
C ASN A 136 1.29 -15.86 -7.23
N VAL A 137 1.53 -14.56 -7.10
CA VAL A 137 0.59 -13.61 -6.47
C VAL A 137 -0.75 -13.62 -7.20
N LEU A 138 -0.72 -13.60 -8.54
CA LEU A 138 -1.92 -13.56 -9.37
C LEU A 138 -2.70 -14.89 -9.41
N LYS A 139 -2.04 -16.02 -9.17
CA LYS A 139 -2.67 -17.36 -9.08
C LYS A 139 -3.17 -17.71 -7.67
N ALA A 140 -2.60 -17.08 -6.63
CA ALA A 140 -2.89 -17.36 -5.22
C ALA A 140 -4.39 -17.36 -4.86
N LYS A 141 -5.21 -16.51 -5.49
CA LYS A 141 -6.66 -16.46 -5.27
C LYS A 141 -7.41 -17.68 -5.83
N ALA A 142 -6.92 -18.27 -6.93
CA ALA A 142 -7.50 -19.48 -7.49
C ALA A 142 -7.09 -20.71 -6.66
N ASP A 143 -5.84 -20.72 -6.18
CA ASP A 143 -5.27 -21.85 -5.44
C ASP A 143 -5.81 -21.92 -4.01
N SER A 144 -6.03 -20.79 -3.34
CA SER A 144 -6.66 -20.72 -2.01
C SER A 144 -8.12 -21.20 -1.96
N LYS A 145 -8.80 -21.24 -3.10
CA LYS A 145 -10.15 -21.82 -3.22
C LYS A 145 -10.14 -23.34 -3.44
N LYS A 146 -9.04 -23.90 -3.95
CA LYS A 146 -8.92 -25.32 -4.33
C LYS A 146 -8.19 -26.16 -3.29
N GLU A 147 -7.17 -25.63 -2.63
CA GLU A 147 -6.46 -26.28 -1.53
C GLU A 147 -6.87 -25.68 -0.18
N LYS A 148 -6.82 -26.48 0.89
CA LYS A 148 -6.82 -25.94 2.26
C LYS A 148 -5.67 -24.92 2.35
N SER A 149 -5.99 -23.70 2.74
CA SER A 149 -5.02 -22.62 2.81
C SER A 149 -3.84 -23.01 3.71
N ASN A 150 -2.62 -22.83 3.19
CA ASN A 150 -1.39 -23.11 3.95
C ASN A 150 -0.82 -21.77 4.45
N PRO A 151 -0.77 -21.55 5.78
CA PRO A 151 -0.34 -20.28 6.36
C PRO A 151 1.09 -19.89 5.95
N ILE A 152 1.95 -20.89 5.77
CA ILE A 152 3.34 -20.70 5.34
C ILE A 152 3.38 -20.17 3.90
N LYS A 153 2.59 -20.78 3.00
CA LYS A 153 2.48 -20.32 1.61
C LYS A 153 1.94 -18.88 1.53
N VAL A 154 0.96 -18.53 2.36
CA VAL A 154 0.39 -17.17 2.40
C VAL A 154 1.43 -16.15 2.85
N ASP A 155 2.21 -16.47 3.89
CA ASP A 155 3.29 -15.60 4.39
C ASP A 155 4.40 -15.42 3.34
N GLU A 156 4.78 -16.48 2.63
CA GLU A 156 5.73 -16.42 1.52
C GLU A 156 5.22 -15.54 0.37
N ILE A 157 3.96 -15.70 -0.03
CA ILE A 157 3.33 -14.86 -1.07
C ILE A 157 3.37 -13.38 -0.64
N ARG A 158 3.01 -13.09 0.62
CA ARG A 158 3.06 -11.72 1.16
C ARG A 158 4.47 -11.14 1.12
N LYS A 159 5.47 -11.89 1.58
CA LYS A 159 6.88 -11.46 1.58
C LYS A 159 7.39 -11.21 0.16
N ASN A 160 7.16 -12.15 -0.74
CA ASN A 160 7.58 -12.03 -2.13
C ASN A 160 6.89 -10.86 -2.84
N ALA A 161 5.60 -10.65 -2.58
CA ALA A 161 4.89 -9.51 -3.13
C ALA A 161 5.42 -8.18 -2.59
N ALA A 162 5.77 -8.11 -1.30
CA ALA A 162 6.38 -6.90 -0.74
C ALA A 162 7.70 -6.55 -1.45
N LEU A 163 8.54 -7.55 -1.77
CA LEU A 163 9.74 -7.34 -2.59
C LEU A 163 9.39 -6.77 -3.97
N LEU A 164 8.45 -7.41 -4.68
CA LEU A 164 8.03 -6.95 -6.00
C LEU A 164 7.44 -5.52 -5.95
N ILE A 165 6.62 -5.21 -4.95
CA ILE A 165 6.02 -3.87 -4.77
C ILE A 165 7.12 -2.83 -4.57
N ASN A 166 8.08 -3.08 -3.70
CA ASN A 166 9.18 -2.13 -3.44
C ASN A 166 9.97 -1.85 -4.71
N ASP A 167 10.33 -2.89 -5.47
CA ASP A 167 11.12 -2.75 -6.69
C ASP A 167 10.32 -2.06 -7.82
N LEU A 168 9.00 -2.31 -7.88
CA LEU A 168 8.09 -1.60 -8.80
C LEU A 168 7.96 -0.11 -8.44
N ILE A 169 7.84 0.22 -7.16
CA ILE A 169 7.79 1.62 -6.68
C ILE A 169 9.10 2.31 -7.04
N GLU A 170 10.24 1.70 -6.72
CA GLU A 170 11.55 2.26 -7.03
C GLU A 170 11.74 2.47 -8.53
N TYR A 171 11.38 1.47 -9.34
CA TYR A 171 11.40 1.60 -10.79
C TYR A 171 10.52 2.76 -11.28
N SER A 172 9.29 2.87 -10.77
CA SER A 172 8.36 3.93 -11.15
C SER A 172 8.95 5.31 -10.83
N GLN A 173 9.48 5.49 -9.62
CA GLN A 173 10.11 6.74 -9.20
C GLN A 173 11.33 7.08 -10.04
N ARG A 174 12.22 6.11 -10.32
CA ARG A 174 13.38 6.32 -11.20
C ARG A 174 12.96 6.70 -12.62
N ALA A 175 11.92 6.07 -13.16
CA ALA A 175 11.39 6.39 -14.47
C ALA A 175 10.82 7.82 -14.53
N GLU A 176 10.14 8.26 -13.47
CA GLU A 176 9.65 9.64 -13.34
C GLU A 176 10.80 10.64 -13.26
N LEU A 177 11.82 10.39 -12.44
CA LEU A 177 13.01 11.24 -12.33
C LEU A 177 13.75 11.41 -13.65
N ILE A 178 13.96 10.31 -14.39
CA ILE A 178 14.61 10.36 -15.70
C ILE A 178 13.80 11.23 -16.69
N ASN A 179 12.47 11.13 -16.66
CA ASN A 179 11.63 11.95 -17.52
C ASN A 179 11.69 13.43 -17.15
N LEU A 180 11.79 13.75 -15.85
CA LEU A 180 11.92 15.13 -15.37
C LEU A 180 13.28 15.73 -15.75
N GLU A 181 14.37 14.98 -15.57
CA GLU A 181 15.73 15.43 -15.93
C GLU A 181 15.88 15.70 -17.44
N ARG A 182 15.18 14.97 -18.32
CA ARG A 182 15.20 15.21 -19.78
C ARG A 182 14.73 16.61 -20.18
N GLY A 183 13.86 17.22 -19.39
CA GLY A 183 13.35 18.57 -19.63
C GLY A 183 14.08 19.66 -18.86
N ARG A 184 15.07 19.31 -18.05
CA ARG A 184 15.76 20.22 -17.14
C ARG A 184 17.09 20.69 -17.73
N MET A 185 17.35 21.98 -17.65
CA MET A 185 18.63 22.59 -18.01
C MET A 185 19.05 23.53 -16.88
N ARG A 186 20.36 23.58 -16.57
CA ARG A 186 20.88 24.57 -15.63
C ARG A 186 21.39 25.77 -16.40
N LEU A 187 21.01 26.96 -15.95
CA LEU A 187 21.38 28.24 -16.54
C LEU A 187 22.28 28.99 -15.57
N LYS A 188 23.50 29.31 -15.98
CA LYS A 188 24.42 30.15 -15.23
C LYS A 188 24.33 31.57 -15.75
N TYR A 189 24.06 32.54 -14.89
CA TYR A 189 23.88 33.94 -15.27
C TYR A 189 24.48 34.88 -14.22
N LYS A 190 24.65 36.17 -14.57
CA LYS A 190 25.18 37.19 -13.64
C LYS A 190 24.08 38.14 -13.22
N LYS A 191 23.89 38.30 -11.91
CA LYS A 191 22.97 39.28 -11.32
C LYS A 191 23.71 40.10 -10.27
N ALA A 192 23.74 41.42 -10.43
CA ALA A 192 24.48 42.34 -9.55
C ALA A 192 25.95 41.93 -9.32
N GLY A 193 26.63 41.46 -10.38
CA GLY A 193 28.05 41.06 -10.32
C GLY A 193 28.33 39.69 -9.69
N LYS A 194 27.30 38.96 -9.21
CA LYS A 194 27.43 37.61 -8.66
C LYS A 194 26.97 36.57 -9.68
N GLU A 195 27.67 35.44 -9.71
CA GLU A 195 27.23 34.27 -10.47
C GLU A 195 26.06 33.59 -9.76
N MET A 196 25.00 33.33 -10.50
CA MET A 196 23.78 32.70 -10.04
C MET A 196 23.47 31.49 -10.92
N ILE A 197 22.77 30.51 -10.36
CA ILE A 197 22.27 29.35 -11.09
C ILE A 197 20.74 29.37 -11.01
N ALA A 198 20.11 29.27 -12.17
CA ALA A 198 18.69 29.02 -12.30
C ALA A 198 18.47 27.70 -13.05
N GLU A 199 17.26 27.16 -12.94
CA GLU A 199 16.89 25.95 -13.66
C GLU A 199 15.75 26.24 -14.62
N LEU A 200 15.91 25.82 -15.86
CA LEU A 200 14.85 25.78 -16.86
C LEU A 200 14.27 24.37 -16.86
N LEU A 201 12.98 24.24 -16.61
CA LEU A 201 12.26 22.98 -16.73
C LEU A 201 11.17 23.10 -17.80
N ALA A 202 11.27 22.29 -18.85
CA ALA A 202 10.18 22.08 -19.81
C ALA A 202 9.39 20.83 -19.44
N SER A 203 8.09 21.00 -19.21
CA SER A 203 7.19 19.91 -18.82
C SER A 203 5.75 20.21 -19.24
N GLY A 204 5.06 19.21 -19.80
CA GLY A 204 3.63 19.30 -20.09
C GLY A 204 3.29 20.33 -21.17
N GLY A 205 4.25 20.64 -22.06
CA GLY A 205 4.13 21.71 -23.07
C GLY A 205 4.35 23.12 -22.52
N GLU A 206 4.72 23.24 -21.25
CA GLU A 206 5.01 24.51 -20.58
C GLU A 206 6.49 24.57 -20.20
N SER A 207 6.98 25.78 -19.90
CA SER A 207 8.36 25.98 -19.47
C SER A 207 8.41 26.87 -18.24
N PHE A 208 9.24 26.48 -17.29
CA PHE A 208 9.37 27.12 -15.99
C PHE A 208 10.82 27.49 -15.75
N LEU A 209 11.01 28.67 -15.15
CA LEU A 209 12.28 29.15 -14.65
C LEU A 209 12.24 29.10 -13.12
N ILE A 210 13.19 28.38 -12.51
CA ILE A 210 13.29 28.21 -11.07
C ILE A 210 14.54 28.95 -10.60
N GLU A 211 14.35 29.98 -9.78
CA GLU A 211 15.40 30.81 -9.20
C GLU A 211 15.35 30.68 -7.66
N GLY A 212 16.09 29.71 -7.11
CA GLY A 212 16.02 29.39 -5.67
C GLY A 212 14.62 28.94 -5.27
N ASN A 213 13.90 29.78 -4.51
CA ASN A 213 12.52 29.50 -4.07
C ASN A 213 11.45 30.14 -4.97
N SER A 214 11.83 30.95 -5.98
CA SER A 214 10.88 31.53 -6.94
C SER A 214 10.69 30.58 -8.11
N ILE A 215 9.42 30.38 -8.48
CA ILE A 215 9.03 29.61 -9.66
C ILE A 215 8.33 30.59 -10.59
N LYS A 216 8.84 30.71 -11.82
CA LYS A 216 8.25 31.57 -12.84
C LYS A 216 7.86 30.73 -14.05
N LYS A 217 6.73 31.03 -14.66
CA LYS A 217 6.27 30.43 -15.90
C LYS A 217 6.74 31.27 -17.09
N ILE A 218 7.29 30.62 -18.11
CA ILE A 218 7.80 31.26 -19.31
C ILE A 218 6.73 31.19 -20.40
N LEU A 219 6.04 32.31 -20.60
CA LEU A 219 5.13 32.57 -21.72
C LEU A 219 5.85 33.54 -22.68
N PRO A 220 5.18 34.24 -23.62
CA PRO A 220 5.82 35.35 -24.36
C PRO A 220 6.45 36.42 -23.44
N ARG A 221 6.06 36.43 -22.16
CA ARG A 221 6.73 37.14 -21.05
C ARG A 221 6.82 36.20 -19.85
N VAL A 222 7.77 36.47 -18.96
CA VAL A 222 7.92 35.72 -17.70
C VAL A 222 6.85 36.19 -16.71
N GLN A 223 6.19 35.25 -16.04
CA GLN A 223 5.17 35.51 -15.02
C GLN A 223 5.45 34.67 -13.77
N GLU A 224 5.11 35.18 -12.58
CA GLU A 224 5.20 34.37 -11.35
C GLU A 224 4.28 33.16 -11.45
N SER A 225 4.74 32.04 -10.89
CA SER A 225 4.02 30.78 -10.82
C SER A 225 4.25 30.16 -9.44
N ASN A 226 3.75 28.95 -9.25
CA ASN A 226 3.76 28.29 -7.95
C ASN A 226 4.01 26.78 -8.09
N THR A 227 4.26 26.14 -6.95
CA THR A 227 4.53 24.70 -6.87
C THR A 227 3.38 23.85 -7.40
N LYS A 228 2.13 24.30 -7.26
CA LYS A 228 0.94 23.58 -7.74
C LYS A 228 0.92 23.52 -9.27
N GLU A 229 1.09 24.66 -9.94
CA GLU A 229 1.16 24.72 -11.41
C GLU A 229 2.30 23.89 -11.99
N LEU A 230 3.48 23.95 -11.36
CA LEU A 230 4.63 23.14 -11.73
C LEU A 230 4.32 21.64 -11.62
N THR A 231 3.70 21.22 -10.51
CA THR A 231 3.33 19.82 -10.27
C THR A 231 2.31 19.34 -11.30
N GLU A 232 1.28 20.15 -11.61
CA GLU A 232 0.29 19.83 -12.64
C GLU A 232 0.94 19.68 -14.04
N ALA A 233 1.92 20.52 -14.36
CA ALA A 233 2.68 20.40 -15.61
C ALA A 233 3.56 19.13 -15.67
N ILE A 234 4.14 18.71 -14.54
CA ILE A 234 4.89 17.45 -14.41
C ILE A 234 3.96 16.25 -14.59
N GLU A 235 2.80 16.24 -13.94
CA GLU A 235 1.81 15.17 -14.07
C GLU A 235 1.32 15.03 -15.52
N ARG A 236 1.06 16.13 -16.22
CA ARG A 236 0.72 16.10 -17.66
C ARG A 236 1.83 15.50 -18.53
N GLN A 237 3.09 15.73 -18.18
CA GLN A 237 4.24 15.19 -18.90
C GLN A 237 4.38 13.67 -18.72
N LYS A 238 3.93 13.08 -17.60
CA LYS A 238 4.03 11.63 -17.38
C LYS A 238 3.38 10.80 -18.49
N ALA A 239 2.34 11.35 -19.14
CA ALA A 239 1.68 10.71 -20.28
C ALA A 239 2.49 10.82 -21.61
N ASN A 240 3.46 11.73 -21.70
CA ASN A 240 4.19 12.06 -22.92
C ASN A 240 5.68 11.69 -22.83
N LYS A 241 6.15 10.86 -23.77
CA LYS A 241 7.55 10.37 -23.77
C LYS A 241 8.59 11.39 -24.22
N SER A 242 8.18 12.46 -24.90
CA SER A 242 9.06 13.51 -25.43
C SER A 242 8.82 14.83 -24.71
N VAL A 243 9.90 15.51 -24.35
CA VAL A 243 9.88 16.92 -23.93
C VAL A 243 10.21 17.76 -25.16
N GLN A 244 9.38 18.77 -25.43
CA GLN A 244 9.62 19.75 -26.47
C GLN A 244 9.83 21.11 -25.83
N LEU A 245 10.79 21.88 -26.35
CA LEU A 245 11.14 23.20 -25.85
C LEU A 245 11.12 24.16 -27.05
N ASP A 246 10.25 25.16 -27.01
CA ASP A 246 10.16 26.18 -28.07
C ASP A 246 11.45 27.04 -28.06
N PRO A 247 12.19 27.15 -29.18
CA PRO A 247 13.39 27.99 -29.25
C PRO A 247 13.15 29.46 -28.85
N LYS A 248 11.92 29.97 -28.97
CA LYS A 248 11.57 31.35 -28.56
C LYS A 248 11.76 31.59 -27.06
N ILE A 249 11.72 30.54 -26.25
CA ILE A 249 11.89 30.61 -24.79
C ILE A 249 13.27 31.18 -24.45
N PHE A 250 14.32 30.84 -25.22
CA PHE A 250 15.68 31.33 -25.00
C PHE A 250 15.80 32.86 -25.20
N ASN A 251 14.99 33.44 -26.09
CA ASN A 251 14.93 34.89 -26.27
C ASN A 251 14.25 35.59 -25.08
N VAL A 252 13.23 34.96 -24.49
CA VAL A 252 12.57 35.46 -23.29
C VAL A 252 13.52 35.38 -22.09
N LEU A 253 14.21 34.25 -21.93
CA LEU A 253 15.24 34.06 -20.91
C LEU A 253 16.37 35.08 -21.03
N LYS A 254 16.83 35.40 -22.25
CA LYS A 254 17.88 36.41 -22.46
C LYS A 254 17.44 37.81 -22.02
N LYS A 255 16.15 38.14 -22.19
CA LYS A 255 15.59 39.41 -21.72
C LYS A 255 15.47 39.46 -20.20
N GLU A 256 15.13 38.34 -19.56
CA GLU A 256 14.92 38.25 -18.11
C GLU A 256 16.24 38.15 -17.32
N LEU A 257 17.16 37.30 -17.78
CA LEU A 257 18.39 36.94 -17.07
C LEU A 257 19.64 37.68 -17.58
N GLY A 258 19.55 38.33 -18.75
CA GLY A 258 20.70 38.87 -19.47
C GLY A 258 21.47 37.79 -20.23
N ASP A 259 22.79 37.93 -20.35
CA ASP A 259 23.63 36.88 -20.89
C ASP A 259 23.75 35.72 -19.89
N TYR A 260 23.58 34.50 -20.39
CA TYR A 260 23.65 33.27 -19.61
C TYR A 260 24.34 32.17 -20.40
N GLU A 261 24.85 31.18 -19.67
CA GLU A 261 25.45 29.96 -20.19
C GLU A 261 24.58 28.77 -19.79
N ILE A 262 24.41 27.81 -20.70
CA ILE A 262 23.73 26.55 -20.39
C ILE A 262 24.78 25.57 -19.86
N ILE A 263 24.55 25.05 -18.66
CA ILE A 263 25.35 23.99 -18.05
C ILE A 263 24.57 22.68 -18.20
N LEU A 264 25.22 21.69 -18.82
CA LEU A 264 24.74 20.31 -18.94
C LEU A 264 25.26 19.46 -17.77
#